data_AF-A0A7H4P179-F1
#
_entry.id   AF-A0A7H4P179-F1
#
_cell.length_a   1.000
_cell.length_b   1.000
_cell.length_c   1.000
_cell.angle_alpha   90.00
_cell.angle_beta   90.00
_cell.angle_gamma   90.00
#
_symmetry.space_group_name_H-M   'P 1'
#
loop_
_entity.id
_entity.type
_entity.pdbx_description
1 polymer ?
#
loop_
_entity_poly.entity_id
_entity_poly.type
_entity_poly.pdbx_seq_one_letter_code
_entity_poly.pdbx_strand_id
1 'polypeptide(L)'
;MKNRTLGSILIVAGTTIGAGMLAMPLASAGVGFGVTLGLLITLWALMCYTALLLLEVYQHVPADMGLGSLAARYLGRYGQWATGFCMLFLLYALTAAYISGAGELLASSLNQWLDWRLPPAAGVLIFTGIGGTVVCIGTSLVDLFNRFLFSAKIIFLAIMLALLLPHIHQINLLTLPLQQGLALSAIPVIFTSFGFHGSIPSIVSYLGGDIRKLRRVFVIGSFIPLVAYIFWQLATLAVLTPRYLPRCWQKMPGLMACWKRSVKWLPRRMLSWRYTCLPIWRWRHRSSAWRLGCSTIWPICFNARTAPQDGYRAV
;
A
#
# COMPACT_ATOMS: atom_id res chain seq x y z
N MET A 1 21.99 -22.34 -7.12
CA MET A 1 22.39 -21.22 -6.22
C MET A 1 21.46 -20.03 -6.44
N LYS A 2 20.47 -19.78 -5.58
CA LYS A 2 19.50 -18.67 -5.73
C LYS A 2 20.18 -17.36 -5.33
N ASN A 3 20.35 -16.44 -6.28
CA ASN A 3 20.84 -15.09 -5.98
C ASN A 3 19.82 -14.38 -5.07
N ARG A 4 20.10 -14.35 -3.75
CA ARG A 4 19.21 -13.75 -2.72
C ARG A 4 18.88 -12.29 -3.04
N THR A 5 19.79 -11.59 -3.73
CA THR A 5 19.61 -10.21 -4.19
C THR A 5 18.50 -10.10 -5.25
N LEU A 6 18.52 -10.96 -6.27
CA LEU A 6 17.48 -11.00 -7.30
C LEU A 6 16.12 -11.36 -6.70
N GLY A 7 16.08 -12.34 -5.79
CA GLY A 7 14.86 -12.68 -5.06
C GLY A 7 14.29 -11.48 -4.29
N SER A 8 15.16 -10.73 -3.62
CA SER A 8 14.75 -9.54 -2.85
C SER A 8 14.27 -8.40 -3.76
N ILE A 9 14.92 -8.17 -4.90
CA ILE A 9 14.47 -7.20 -5.93
C ILE A 9 13.06 -7.55 -6.40
N LEU A 10 12.80 -8.83 -6.68
CA LEU A 10 11.49 -9.30 -7.13
C LEU A 10 10.42 -9.18 -6.04
N ILE A 11 10.78 -9.36 -4.75
CA ILE A 11 9.86 -9.14 -3.63
C ILE A 11 9.48 -7.65 -3.55
N VAL A 12 10.44 -6.73 -3.63
CA VAL A 12 10.16 -5.28 -3.63
C VAL A 12 9.30 -4.90 -4.83
N ALA A 13 9.67 -5.35 -6.03
CA ALA A 13 8.90 -5.07 -7.23
C ALA A 13 7.49 -5.67 -7.15
N GLY A 14 7.36 -6.87 -6.60
CA GLY A 14 6.10 -7.59 -6.52
C GLY A 14 5.12 -7.07 -5.49
N THR A 15 5.62 -6.58 -4.35
CA THR A 15 4.83 -5.89 -3.33
C THR A 15 4.38 -4.52 -3.80
N THR A 16 5.22 -3.85 -4.60
CA THR A 16 4.88 -2.56 -5.20
C THR A 16 3.79 -2.71 -6.26
N ILE A 17 3.96 -3.61 -7.24
CA ILE A 17 2.97 -3.83 -8.31
C ILE A 17 1.72 -4.49 -7.71
N GLY A 18 0.66 -3.74 -7.44
CA GLY A 18 -0.54 -4.26 -6.76
C GLY A 18 -1.84 -3.76 -7.37
N ALA A 19 -2.91 -3.74 -6.57
CA ALA A 19 -4.21 -3.19 -6.97
C ALA A 19 -4.13 -1.70 -7.38
N GLY A 20 -3.10 -1.00 -6.91
CA GLY A 20 -2.75 0.35 -7.33
C GLY A 20 -2.65 0.50 -8.86
N MET A 21 -2.15 -0.53 -9.55
CA MET A 21 -2.06 -0.54 -11.02
C MET A 21 -3.42 -0.33 -11.67
N LEU A 22 -4.47 -0.99 -11.20
CA LEU A 22 -5.81 -0.82 -11.76
C LEU A 22 -6.41 0.54 -11.36
N ALA A 23 -6.15 1.00 -10.14
CA ALA A 23 -6.71 2.25 -9.60
C ALA A 23 -6.04 3.52 -10.17
N MET A 24 -4.77 3.46 -10.57
CA MET A 24 -3.99 4.62 -11.01
C MET A 24 -4.53 5.28 -12.29
N PRO A 25 -4.82 4.54 -13.39
CA PRO A 25 -5.42 5.13 -14.60
C PRO A 25 -6.73 5.87 -14.33
N LEU A 26 -7.52 5.35 -13.39
CA LEU A 26 -8.80 5.93 -12.99
C LEU A 26 -8.61 7.23 -12.20
N ALA A 27 -7.69 7.24 -11.24
CA ALA A 27 -7.39 8.44 -10.44
C ALA A 27 -6.72 9.55 -11.25
N SER A 28 -5.91 9.17 -12.25
CA SER A 28 -5.15 10.07 -13.13
C SER A 28 -5.94 10.57 -14.34
N ALA A 29 -7.09 9.98 -14.64
CA ALA A 29 -7.93 10.29 -15.80
C ALA A 29 -8.27 11.77 -15.92
N GLY A 30 -8.55 12.44 -14.80
CA GLY A 30 -8.87 13.86 -14.76
C GLY A 30 -7.69 14.77 -14.40
N VAL A 31 -6.48 14.21 -14.31
CA VAL A 31 -5.24 14.92 -13.94
C VAL A 31 -4.36 15.17 -15.17
N GLY A 32 -4.48 14.32 -16.19
CA GLY A 32 -3.69 14.39 -17.42
C GLY A 32 -2.38 13.61 -17.32
N PHE A 33 -1.87 13.16 -18.48
CA PHE A 33 -0.70 12.27 -18.54
C PHE A 33 0.58 12.94 -18.01
N GLY A 34 0.86 14.18 -18.42
CA GLY A 34 2.09 14.88 -18.02
C GLY A 34 2.19 15.11 -16.50
N VAL A 35 1.10 15.55 -15.86
CA VAL A 35 1.06 15.73 -14.40
C VAL A 35 1.15 14.38 -13.69
N THR A 36 0.51 13.34 -14.21
CA THR A 36 0.59 11.98 -13.65
C THR A 36 2.01 11.41 -13.72
N LEU A 37 2.73 11.64 -14.81
CA LEU A 37 4.13 11.25 -14.96
C LEU A 37 5.02 11.97 -13.94
N GLY A 38 4.82 13.28 -13.76
CA GLY A 38 5.50 14.05 -12.71
C GLY A 38 5.22 13.48 -11.32
N LEU A 39 3.95 13.21 -10.99
CA LEU A 39 3.56 12.61 -9.72
C LEU A 39 4.18 11.22 -9.50
N LEU A 40 4.23 10.37 -10.53
CA LEU A 40 4.86 9.05 -10.46
C LEU A 40 6.34 9.16 -10.11
N ILE A 41 7.10 10.02 -10.80
CA ILE A 41 8.54 10.20 -10.56
C ILE A 41 8.79 10.82 -9.17
N THR A 42 8.06 11.87 -8.80
CA THR A 42 8.23 12.53 -7.51
C THR A 42 7.88 11.61 -6.33
N LEU A 43 6.75 10.89 -6.41
CA LEU A 43 6.34 9.97 -5.35
C LEU A 43 7.23 8.74 -5.29
N TRP A 44 7.71 8.22 -6.43
CA TRP A 44 8.72 7.18 -6.44
C TRP A 44 10.00 7.63 -5.74
N ALA A 45 10.52 8.82 -6.07
CA ALA A 45 11.73 9.36 -5.46
C ALA A 45 11.57 9.52 -3.94
N LEU A 46 10.41 10.03 -3.48
CA LEU A 46 10.07 10.15 -2.07
C LEU A 46 10.02 8.78 -1.36
N MET A 47 9.38 7.78 -1.97
CA MET A 47 9.22 6.45 -1.39
C MET A 47 10.54 5.68 -1.37
N CYS A 48 11.35 5.80 -2.41
CA CYS A 48 12.70 5.26 -2.46
C CYS A 48 13.59 5.92 -1.40
N TYR A 49 13.55 7.26 -1.29
CA TYR A 49 14.32 8.01 -0.30
C TYR A 49 13.96 7.61 1.14
N THR A 50 12.67 7.53 1.48
CA THR A 50 12.23 7.11 2.82
C THR A 50 12.62 5.67 3.14
N ALA A 51 12.64 4.76 2.15
CA ALA A 51 13.14 3.41 2.33
C ALA A 51 14.66 3.36 2.59
N LEU A 52 15.44 4.22 1.91
CA LEU A 52 16.88 4.36 2.15
C LEU A 52 17.18 4.97 3.53
N LEU A 53 16.39 5.95 3.98
CA LEU A 53 16.49 6.48 5.34
C LEU A 53 16.24 5.39 6.39
N LEU A 54 15.22 4.55 6.17
CA LEU A 54 14.95 3.44 7.07
C LEU A 54 16.09 2.41 7.06
N LEU A 55 16.70 2.14 5.89
CA LEU A 55 17.88 1.30 5.78
C LEU A 55 19.08 1.85 6.57
N GLU A 56 19.28 3.17 6.55
CA GLU A 56 20.33 3.85 7.33
C GLU A 56 20.12 3.63 8.83
N VAL A 57 18.88 3.65 9.32
CA VAL A 57 18.60 3.33 10.74
C VAL A 57 18.90 1.85 11.02
N TYR A 58 18.56 0.95 10.10
CA TYR A 58 18.83 -0.48 10.22
C TYR A 58 20.31 -0.83 10.28
N GLN A 59 21.23 0.03 9.81
CA GLN A 59 22.66 -0.27 9.85
C GLN A 59 23.25 -0.26 11.28
N HIS A 60 22.57 0.42 12.21
CA HIS A 60 23.02 0.58 13.59
C HIS A 60 22.35 -0.41 14.56
N VAL A 61 21.57 -1.35 14.02
CA VAL A 61 20.71 -2.26 14.76
C VAL A 61 20.83 -3.66 14.16
N PRO A 62 20.70 -4.73 14.95
CA PRO A 62 20.68 -6.08 14.39
C PRO A 62 19.55 -6.25 13.37
N ALA A 63 19.84 -7.05 12.33
CA ALA A 63 19.02 -7.17 11.12
C ALA A 63 17.67 -7.89 11.32
N ASP A 64 17.46 -8.53 12.47
CA ASP A 64 16.25 -9.26 12.87
C ASP A 64 15.20 -8.39 13.58
N MET A 65 15.51 -7.11 13.84
CA MET A 65 14.63 -6.22 14.58
C MET A 65 13.42 -5.74 13.73
N GLY A 66 12.20 -5.96 14.23
CA GLY A 66 10.99 -5.42 13.62
C GLY A 66 10.85 -3.89 13.75
N LEU A 67 10.05 -3.26 12.88
CA LEU A 67 9.84 -1.80 12.88
C LEU A 67 9.32 -1.25 14.21
N GLY A 68 8.44 -1.98 14.89
CA GLY A 68 7.94 -1.57 16.21
C GLY A 68 9.03 -1.55 17.28
N SER A 69 9.91 -2.55 17.30
CA SER A 69 11.05 -2.61 18.20
C SER A 69 12.10 -1.54 17.87
N LEU A 70 12.28 -1.24 16.57
CA LEU A 70 13.13 -0.16 16.12
C LEU A 70 12.61 1.21 16.62
N ALA A 71 11.30 1.44 16.49
CA ALA A 71 10.65 2.63 17.02
C ALA A 71 10.74 2.71 18.55
N ALA A 72 10.62 1.58 19.26
CA ALA A 72 10.81 1.53 20.72
C ALA A 72 12.22 1.98 21.14
N ARG A 73 13.24 1.57 20.37
CA ARG A 73 14.65 1.89 20.66
C ARG A 73 14.98 3.37 20.45
N TYR A 74 14.48 3.98 19.37
CA TYR A 74 14.83 5.36 19.02
C TYR A 74 13.83 6.43 19.51
N LEU A 75 12.54 6.11 19.55
CA LEU A 75 11.46 7.04 19.94
C LEU A 75 10.83 6.69 21.30
N GLY A 76 11.26 5.60 21.94
CA GLY A 76 10.71 5.14 23.21
C GLY A 76 9.34 4.47 23.08
N ARG A 77 8.68 4.23 24.22
CA ARG A 77 7.41 3.49 24.29
C ARG A 77 6.27 4.16 23.51
N TYR A 78 6.21 5.49 23.51
CA TYR A 78 5.20 6.22 22.76
C TYR A 78 5.39 6.08 21.24
N GLY A 79 6.65 6.14 20.77
CA GLY A 79 6.98 5.88 19.37
C GLY A 79 6.63 4.47 18.93
N GLN A 80 6.91 3.47 19.76
CA GLN A 80 6.50 2.08 19.50
C GLN A 80 4.99 1.95 19.28
N TRP A 81 4.18 2.54 20.17
CA TRP A 81 2.72 2.51 20.04
C TRP A 81 2.23 3.23 18.79
N ALA A 82 2.76 4.43 18.51
CA ALA A 82 2.40 5.19 17.33
C ALA A 82 2.75 4.45 16.03
N THR A 83 3.98 3.94 15.90
CA THR A 83 4.42 3.17 14.73
C THR A 83 3.64 1.86 14.60
N GLY A 84 3.44 1.13 15.70
CA GLY A 84 2.68 -0.12 15.71
C GLY A 84 1.22 0.09 15.28
N PHE A 85 0.56 1.09 15.85
CA PHE A 85 -0.82 1.44 15.49
C PHE A 85 -0.94 1.86 14.03
N CYS A 86 -0.08 2.77 13.56
CA CYS A 86 -0.07 3.20 12.16
C CYS A 86 0.14 2.03 11.19
N MET A 87 1.07 1.11 11.52
CA MET A 87 1.37 -0.04 10.67
C MET A 87 0.20 -1.04 10.63
N LEU A 88 -0.37 -1.37 11.78
CA LEU A 88 -1.53 -2.27 11.85
C LEU A 88 -2.75 -1.66 11.17
N PHE A 89 -3.01 -0.37 11.38
CA PHE A 89 -4.10 0.34 10.71
C PHE A 89 -3.93 0.37 9.19
N LEU A 90 -2.71 0.62 8.71
CA LEU A 90 -2.38 0.59 7.27
C LEU A 90 -2.63 -0.80 6.68
N LEU A 91 -2.12 -1.85 7.33
CA LEU A 91 -2.32 -3.24 6.87
C LEU A 91 -3.80 -3.62 6.87
N TYR A 92 -4.55 -3.28 7.92
CA TYR A 92 -5.99 -3.51 7.98
C TYR A 92 -6.74 -2.79 6.85
N ALA A 93 -6.44 -1.50 6.63
CA ALA A 93 -7.07 -0.72 5.57
C ALA A 93 -6.75 -1.28 4.18
N LEU A 94 -5.51 -1.71 3.93
CA LEU A 94 -5.12 -2.36 2.69
C LEU A 94 -5.88 -3.68 2.52
N THR A 95 -5.85 -4.57 3.50
CA THR A 95 -6.56 -5.86 3.42
C THR A 95 -8.06 -5.67 3.17
N ALA A 96 -8.71 -4.73 3.85
CA ALA A 96 -10.11 -4.40 3.62
C ALA A 96 -10.36 -3.89 2.20
N ALA A 97 -9.49 -3.04 1.66
CA ALA A 97 -9.57 -2.55 0.29
C ALA A 97 -9.39 -3.68 -0.74
N TYR A 98 -8.43 -4.58 -0.52
CA TYR A 98 -8.18 -5.74 -1.39
C TYR A 98 -9.36 -6.72 -1.38
N ILE A 99 -9.88 -7.06 -0.19
CA ILE A 99 -11.05 -7.94 -0.04
C ILE A 99 -12.28 -7.34 -0.72
N SER A 100 -12.53 -6.05 -0.53
CA SER A 100 -13.67 -5.36 -1.14
C SER A 100 -13.53 -5.31 -2.67
N GLY A 101 -12.37 -4.88 -3.18
CA GLY A 101 -12.15 -4.75 -4.62
C GLY A 101 -12.13 -6.09 -5.35
N ALA A 102 -11.45 -7.10 -4.80
CA ALA A 102 -11.38 -8.43 -5.41
C ALA A 102 -12.71 -9.19 -5.28
N GLY A 103 -13.43 -9.04 -4.16
CA GLY A 103 -14.75 -9.63 -3.97
C GLY A 103 -15.80 -9.08 -4.95
N GLU A 104 -15.78 -7.78 -5.22
CA GLU A 104 -16.64 -7.17 -6.25
C GLU A 104 -16.33 -7.68 -7.65
N LEU A 105 -15.04 -7.76 -7.99
CA LEU A 105 -14.59 -8.33 -9.26
C LEU A 105 -15.05 -9.77 -9.40
N LEU A 106 -14.90 -10.59 -8.35
CA LEU A 106 -15.32 -11.97 -8.33
C LEU A 106 -16.84 -12.11 -8.53
N ALA A 107 -17.66 -11.35 -7.81
CA ALA A 107 -19.11 -11.33 -8.02
C ALA A 107 -19.48 -10.95 -9.46
N SER A 108 -18.82 -9.91 -10.01
CA SER A 108 -19.10 -9.45 -11.36
C SER A 108 -18.74 -10.49 -12.43
N SER A 109 -17.66 -11.24 -12.24
CA SER A 109 -17.22 -12.30 -13.14
C SER A 109 -18.13 -13.52 -13.05
N LEU A 110 -18.52 -13.95 -11.85
CA LEU A 110 -19.45 -15.07 -11.66
C LEU A 110 -20.82 -14.77 -12.28
N ASN A 111 -21.33 -13.56 -12.10
CA ASN A 111 -22.60 -13.16 -12.71
C ASN A 111 -22.54 -13.14 -14.24
N GLN A 112 -21.38 -12.83 -14.83
CA GLN A 112 -21.19 -12.84 -16.29
C GLN A 112 -21.00 -14.25 -16.86
N TRP A 113 -20.37 -15.16 -16.11
CA TRP A 113 -20.03 -16.49 -16.61
C TRP A 113 -21.11 -17.55 -16.34
N LEU A 114 -21.83 -17.41 -15.23
CA LEU A 114 -22.82 -18.39 -14.76
C LEU A 114 -24.26 -17.85 -14.81
N ASP A 115 -24.48 -16.67 -15.39
CA ASP A 115 -25.75 -15.92 -15.37
C ASP A 115 -26.39 -15.78 -13.97
N TRP A 116 -25.55 -15.87 -12.94
CA TRP A 116 -26.02 -15.75 -11.56
C TRP A 116 -26.33 -14.29 -11.22
N ARG A 117 -27.17 -14.07 -10.22
CA ARG A 117 -27.52 -12.73 -9.69
C ARG A 117 -26.99 -12.59 -8.27
N LEU A 118 -25.67 -12.74 -8.11
CA LEU A 118 -25.02 -12.60 -6.81
C LEU A 118 -24.89 -11.12 -6.43
N PRO A 119 -25.31 -10.72 -5.22
CA PRO A 119 -25.05 -9.37 -4.72
C PRO A 119 -23.54 -9.18 -4.43
N PRO A 120 -23.00 -7.95 -4.52
CA PRO A 120 -21.58 -7.68 -4.27
C PRO A 120 -21.07 -8.18 -2.91
N ALA A 121 -21.91 -8.09 -1.88
CA ALA A 121 -21.59 -8.60 -0.54
C ALA A 121 -21.30 -10.11 -0.53
N ALA A 122 -22.01 -10.90 -1.35
CA ALA A 122 -21.76 -12.34 -1.46
C ALA A 122 -20.38 -12.61 -2.09
N GLY A 123 -19.98 -11.84 -3.11
CA GLY A 123 -18.62 -11.95 -3.69
C GLY A 123 -17.52 -11.64 -2.68
N VAL A 124 -17.71 -10.61 -1.85
CA VAL A 124 -16.79 -10.27 -0.77
C VAL A 124 -16.70 -11.40 0.27
N LEU A 125 -17.83 -11.99 0.68
CA LEU A 125 -17.86 -13.11 1.61
C LEU A 125 -17.18 -14.36 1.04
N ILE A 126 -17.46 -14.71 -0.21
CA ILE A 126 -16.84 -15.85 -0.90
C ILE A 126 -15.33 -15.64 -1.01
N PHE A 127 -14.90 -14.45 -1.48
CA PHE A 127 -13.48 -14.12 -1.58
C PHE A 127 -12.78 -14.18 -0.22
N THR A 128 -13.41 -13.65 0.83
CA THR A 128 -12.89 -13.71 2.20
C THR A 128 -12.82 -15.14 2.71
N GLY A 129 -13.84 -15.96 2.45
CA GLY A 129 -13.86 -17.37 2.86
C GLY A 129 -12.74 -18.17 2.22
N ILE A 130 -12.55 -18.04 0.90
CA ILE A 130 -11.48 -18.72 0.16
C ILE A 130 -10.10 -18.23 0.65
N GLY A 131 -9.87 -16.91 0.64
CA GLY A 131 -8.59 -16.32 1.04
C GLY A 131 -8.25 -16.60 2.51
N GLY A 132 -9.23 -16.46 3.40
CA GLY A 132 -9.08 -16.75 4.82
C GLY A 132 -8.76 -18.23 5.08
N THR A 133 -9.42 -19.15 4.39
CA THR A 133 -9.14 -20.59 4.51
C THR A 133 -7.71 -20.92 4.08
N VAL A 134 -7.24 -20.35 2.95
CA VAL A 134 -5.85 -20.56 2.49
C VAL A 134 -4.84 -20.05 3.52
N VAL A 135 -5.09 -18.90 4.15
CA VAL A 135 -4.23 -18.35 5.21
C VAL A 135 -4.24 -19.22 6.47
N CYS A 136 -5.41 -19.78 6.84
CA CYS A 136 -5.54 -20.64 8.02
C CYS A 136 -4.91 -22.04 7.84
N ILE A 137 -4.92 -22.62 6.63
CA ILE A 137 -4.35 -23.96 6.39
C ILE A 137 -2.82 -23.96 6.52
N GLY A 138 -2.15 -22.87 6.13
CA GLY A 138 -0.73 -22.73 6.42
C GLY A 138 0.04 -21.77 5.53
N THR A 139 1.14 -21.24 6.07
CA THR A 139 2.02 -20.28 5.41
C THR A 139 2.73 -20.86 4.18
N SER A 140 2.91 -22.18 4.11
CA SER A 140 3.51 -22.85 2.94
C SER A 140 2.61 -22.79 1.70
N LEU A 141 1.29 -22.96 1.86
CA LEU A 141 0.35 -22.81 0.75
C LEU A 141 0.25 -21.34 0.30
N VAL A 142 0.25 -20.40 1.25
CA VAL A 142 0.27 -18.96 0.95
C VAL A 142 1.50 -18.60 0.12
N ASP A 143 2.69 -19.10 0.47
CA ASP A 143 3.92 -18.84 -0.28
C ASP A 143 3.86 -19.40 -1.70
N LEU A 144 3.33 -20.63 -1.87
CA LEU A 144 3.14 -21.24 -3.18
C LEU A 144 2.17 -20.43 -4.05
N PHE A 145 1.00 -20.08 -3.51
CA PHE A 145 -0.01 -19.27 -4.19
C PHE A 145 0.55 -17.90 -4.56
N ASN A 146 1.24 -17.24 -3.63
CA ASN A 146 1.86 -15.94 -3.88
C ASN A 146 2.89 -16.02 -5.01
N ARG A 147 3.73 -17.06 -5.05
CA ARG A 147 4.71 -17.27 -6.12
C ARG A 147 4.05 -17.49 -7.47
N PHE A 148 2.99 -18.30 -7.52
CA PHE A 148 2.22 -18.53 -8.74
C PHE A 148 1.53 -17.24 -9.22
N LEU A 149 0.75 -16.59 -8.36
CA LEU A 149 0.04 -15.34 -8.67
C LEU A 149 1.01 -14.23 -9.09
N PHE A 150 2.17 -14.14 -8.45
CA PHE A 150 3.19 -13.18 -8.83
C PHE A 150 3.72 -13.44 -10.25
N SER A 151 4.02 -14.70 -10.58
CA SER A 151 4.47 -15.06 -11.94
C SER A 151 3.39 -14.79 -12.99
N ALA A 152 2.14 -15.17 -12.71
CA ALA A 152 1.00 -14.89 -13.57
C ALA A 152 0.81 -13.38 -13.79
N LYS A 153 0.89 -12.58 -12.72
CA LYS A 153 0.78 -11.12 -12.78
C LYS A 153 1.79 -10.50 -13.75
N ILE A 154 3.05 -10.94 -13.72
CA ILE A 154 4.09 -10.44 -14.62
C ILE A 154 3.81 -10.83 -16.07
N ILE A 155 3.37 -12.06 -16.32
CA ILE A 155 3.01 -12.54 -17.67
C ILE A 155 1.82 -11.74 -18.22
N PHE A 156 0.75 -11.59 -17.44
CA PHE A 156 -0.42 -10.82 -17.86
C PHE A 156 -0.10 -9.35 -18.11
N LEU A 157 0.73 -8.74 -17.26
CA LEU A 157 1.23 -7.38 -17.46
C LEU A 157 1.97 -7.26 -18.81
N ALA A 158 2.88 -8.18 -19.11
CA ALA A 158 3.66 -8.16 -20.35
C ALA A 158 2.76 -8.34 -21.59
N ILE A 159 1.83 -9.30 -21.55
CA ILE A 159 0.86 -9.54 -22.63
C ILE A 159 -0.02 -8.30 -22.84
N MET A 160 -0.58 -7.76 -21.77
CA MET A 160 -1.44 -6.57 -21.87
C MET A 160 -0.67 -5.38 -22.45
N LEU A 161 0.56 -5.16 -22.00
CA LEU A 161 1.35 -4.07 -22.53
C LEU A 161 1.66 -4.26 -24.02
N ALA A 162 2.02 -5.49 -24.44
CA ALA A 162 2.26 -5.80 -25.86
C ALA A 162 1.02 -5.60 -26.74
N LEU A 163 -0.18 -5.87 -26.23
CA LEU A 163 -1.44 -5.69 -26.96
C LEU A 163 -1.92 -4.23 -27.00
N LEU A 164 -1.70 -3.46 -25.94
CA LEU A 164 -2.19 -2.08 -25.83
C LEU A 164 -1.25 -1.05 -26.46
N LEU A 165 0.08 -1.24 -26.38
CA LEU A 165 1.05 -0.32 -26.97
C LEU A 165 0.87 -0.05 -28.49
N PRO A 166 0.51 -1.01 -29.36
CA PRO A 166 0.29 -0.71 -30.77
C PRO A 166 -0.98 0.12 -31.05
N HIS A 167 -1.89 0.26 -30.07
CA HIS A 167 -3.15 0.98 -30.19
C HIS A 167 -3.10 2.42 -29.61
N ILE A 168 -1.90 3.00 -29.46
CA ILE A 168 -1.72 4.34 -28.89
C ILE A 168 -2.20 5.41 -29.89
N HIS A 169 -3.36 6.01 -29.63
CA HIS A 169 -3.81 7.22 -30.31
C HIS A 169 -3.33 8.47 -29.56
N GLN A 170 -2.37 9.20 -30.12
CA GLN A 170 -1.72 10.36 -29.49
C GLN A 170 -2.67 11.50 -29.10
N ILE A 171 -3.82 11.61 -29.78
CA ILE A 171 -4.79 12.70 -29.62
C ILE A 171 -5.48 12.67 -28.24
N ASN A 172 -5.61 11.49 -27.61
CA ASN A 172 -6.22 11.36 -26.27
C ASN A 172 -5.32 11.87 -25.13
N LEU A 173 -3.99 11.94 -25.34
CA LEU A 173 -3.04 12.30 -24.28
C LEU A 173 -3.03 13.81 -23.97
N LEU A 174 -3.36 14.64 -24.96
CA LEU A 174 -3.30 16.12 -24.89
C LEU A 174 -4.64 16.78 -24.57
N THR A 175 -5.76 16.05 -24.63
CA THR A 175 -7.13 16.60 -24.51
C THR A 175 -7.78 16.36 -23.15
N LEU A 176 -7.05 15.78 -22.18
CA LEU A 176 -7.59 15.51 -20.84
C LEU A 176 -7.72 16.82 -20.05
N PRO A 177 -8.93 17.16 -19.54
CA PRO A 177 -9.15 18.42 -18.83
C PRO A 177 -8.34 18.47 -17.54
N LEU A 178 -7.45 19.46 -17.42
CA LEU A 178 -6.66 19.73 -16.22
C LEU A 178 -7.54 20.35 -15.12
N GLN A 179 -8.30 19.54 -14.40
CA GLN A 179 -8.93 19.99 -13.15
C GLN A 179 -7.91 19.86 -12.02
N GLN A 180 -7.27 20.96 -11.65
CA GLN A 180 -6.18 21.02 -10.65
C GLN A 180 -6.55 20.38 -9.29
N GLY A 181 -7.84 20.38 -8.90
CA GLY A 181 -8.33 19.70 -7.69
C GLY A 181 -8.27 18.18 -7.74
N LEU A 182 -8.22 17.56 -8.93
CA LEU A 182 -8.11 16.12 -9.09
C LEU A 182 -6.68 15.61 -8.87
N ALA A 183 -5.66 16.45 -9.10
CA ALA A 183 -4.26 16.05 -8.92
C ALA A 183 -3.97 15.65 -7.46
N LEU A 184 -4.50 16.41 -6.50
CA LEU A 184 -4.36 16.11 -5.07
C LEU A 184 -5.05 14.80 -4.66
N SER A 185 -6.13 14.43 -5.36
CA SER A 185 -6.87 13.19 -5.10
C SER A 185 -6.15 11.93 -5.60
N ALA A 186 -5.25 12.07 -6.58
CA ALA A 186 -4.46 10.98 -7.12
C ALA A 186 -3.24 10.62 -6.24
N ILE A 187 -2.73 11.59 -5.45
CA ILE A 187 -1.54 11.41 -4.62
C ILE A 187 -1.65 10.20 -3.68
N PRO A 188 -2.71 10.00 -2.88
CA PRO A 188 -2.80 8.85 -1.98
C PRO A 188 -2.82 7.51 -2.72
N VAL A 189 -3.43 7.45 -3.91
CA VAL A 189 -3.50 6.23 -4.73
C VAL A 189 -2.12 5.89 -5.28
N ILE A 190 -1.42 6.87 -5.85
CA ILE A 190 -0.06 6.66 -6.39
C ILE A 190 0.93 6.36 -5.25
N PHE A 191 0.83 7.08 -4.13
CA PHE A 191 1.67 6.88 -2.95
C PHE A 191 1.54 5.46 -2.40
N THR A 192 0.31 4.98 -2.19
CA THR A 192 0.08 3.61 -1.70
C THR A 192 0.51 2.54 -2.71
N SER A 193 0.53 2.86 -4.00
CA SER A 193 1.03 1.98 -5.06
C SER A 193 2.56 1.78 -5.03
N PHE A 194 3.29 2.65 -4.33
CA PHE A 194 4.73 2.52 -4.07
C PHE A 194 5.06 1.98 -2.67
N GLY A 195 4.06 1.51 -1.93
CA GLY A 195 4.23 1.05 -0.54
C GLY A 195 4.85 -0.35 -0.44
N PHE A 196 6.17 -0.44 -0.26
CA PHE A 196 6.89 -1.69 0.05
C PHE A 196 7.52 -1.71 1.46
N HIS A 197 7.34 -0.65 2.25
CA HIS A 197 8.01 -0.46 3.54
C HIS A 197 7.74 -1.57 4.56
N GLY A 198 6.57 -2.21 4.50
CA GLY A 198 6.23 -3.35 5.35
C GLY A 198 7.11 -4.59 5.13
N SER A 199 7.73 -4.72 3.95
CA SER A 199 8.62 -5.84 3.62
C SER A 199 10.10 -5.55 3.91
N ILE A 200 10.45 -4.31 4.27
CA ILE A 200 11.84 -3.90 4.54
C ILE A 200 12.48 -4.75 5.64
N PRO A 201 11.87 -4.97 6.82
CA PRO A 201 12.51 -5.73 7.90
C PRO A 201 12.83 -7.17 7.47
N SER A 202 11.91 -7.81 6.76
CA SER A 202 12.10 -9.17 6.26
C SER A 202 13.22 -9.25 5.24
N ILE A 203 13.35 -8.26 4.35
CA ILE A 203 14.43 -8.19 3.35
C ILE A 203 15.78 -7.93 4.02
N VAL A 204 15.83 -7.04 5.01
CA VAL A 204 17.03 -6.73 5.79
C VAL A 204 17.54 -7.97 6.51
N SER A 205 16.64 -8.70 7.19
CA SER A 205 16.96 -9.97 7.85
C SER A 205 17.43 -11.04 6.83
N TYR A 206 16.74 -11.17 5.69
CA TYR A 206 17.05 -12.17 4.67
C TYR A 206 18.43 -11.98 3.99
N LEU A 207 18.86 -10.72 3.83
CA LEU A 207 20.17 -10.35 3.28
C LEU A 207 21.26 -10.21 4.34
N GLY A 208 20.95 -10.46 5.62
CA GLY A 208 21.91 -10.39 6.72
C GLY A 208 22.46 -8.99 6.96
N GLY A 209 21.69 -7.93 6.67
CA GLY A 209 22.11 -6.55 6.90
C GLY A 209 23.17 -6.00 5.94
N ASP A 210 23.46 -6.66 4.81
CA ASP A 210 24.40 -6.14 3.80
C ASP A 210 23.87 -4.86 3.12
N ILE A 211 24.30 -3.69 3.62
CA ILE A 211 23.82 -2.36 3.22
C ILE A 211 24.02 -2.11 1.72
N ARG A 212 25.14 -2.55 1.15
CA ARG A 212 25.45 -2.31 -0.28
C ARG A 212 24.47 -3.08 -1.17
N LYS A 213 24.17 -4.33 -0.81
CA LYS A 213 23.15 -5.12 -1.51
C LYS A 213 21.76 -4.58 -1.29
N LEU A 214 21.41 -4.23 -0.04
CA LEU A 214 20.10 -3.69 0.32
C LEU A 214 19.77 -2.38 -0.42
N ARG A 215 20.74 -1.47 -0.54
CA ARG A 215 20.58 -0.24 -1.31
C ARG A 215 20.25 -0.52 -2.78
N ARG A 216 20.97 -1.44 -3.42
CA ARG A 216 20.69 -1.86 -4.79
C ARG A 216 19.31 -2.52 -4.91
N VAL A 217 18.93 -3.35 -3.93
CA VAL A 217 17.64 -4.02 -3.89
C VAL A 217 16.48 -3.02 -3.85
N PHE A 218 16.54 -2.01 -3.00
CA PHE A 218 15.47 -1.02 -2.89
C PHE A 218 15.40 -0.08 -4.09
N VAL A 219 16.55 0.39 -4.60
CA VAL A 219 16.57 1.28 -5.77
C VAL A 219 16.12 0.54 -7.03
N ILE A 220 16.72 -0.61 -7.35
CA ILE A 220 16.39 -1.37 -8.56
C ILE A 220 14.99 -1.99 -8.43
N GLY A 221 14.67 -2.55 -7.25
CA GLY A 221 13.39 -3.18 -6.99
C GLY A 221 12.20 -2.22 -7.05
N SER A 222 12.37 -0.95 -6.67
CA SER A 222 11.31 0.07 -6.80
C SER A 222 11.29 0.75 -8.18
N PHE A 223 12.43 0.79 -8.88
CA PHE A 223 12.53 1.34 -10.24
C PHE A 223 11.79 0.48 -11.28
N ILE A 224 11.83 -0.86 -11.14
CA ILE A 224 11.10 -1.77 -12.04
C ILE A 224 9.58 -1.44 -12.07
N PRO A 225 8.88 -1.34 -10.92
CA PRO A 225 7.49 -0.88 -10.86
C PRO A 225 7.27 0.52 -11.44
N LEU A 226 8.18 1.48 -11.22
CA LEU A 226 8.04 2.83 -11.80
C LEU A 226 7.94 2.76 -13.32
N VAL A 227 8.85 2.02 -13.95
CA VAL A 227 8.85 1.83 -15.42
C VAL A 227 7.56 1.14 -15.86
N ALA A 228 7.17 0.06 -15.17
CA ALA A 228 5.92 -0.64 -15.45
C ALA A 228 4.69 0.27 -15.33
N TYR A 229 4.65 1.15 -14.32
CA TYR A 229 3.56 2.10 -14.12
C TYR A 229 3.52 3.19 -15.17
N ILE A 230 4.67 3.72 -15.61
CA ILE A 230 4.71 4.69 -16.72
C ILE A 230 4.13 4.07 -18.00
N PHE A 231 4.59 2.87 -18.35
CA PHE A 231 4.10 2.15 -19.52
C PHE A 231 2.62 1.79 -19.40
N TRP A 232 2.19 1.34 -18.24
CA TRP A 232 0.79 1.04 -17.96
C TRP A 232 -0.09 2.28 -18.08
N GLN A 233 0.35 3.40 -17.53
CA GLN A 233 -0.35 4.67 -17.57
C GLN A 233 -0.47 5.21 -19.00
N LEU A 234 0.59 5.06 -19.79
CA LEU A 234 0.62 5.41 -21.20
C LEU A 234 -0.33 4.53 -22.01
N ALA A 235 -0.26 3.20 -21.84
CA ALA A 235 -1.14 2.25 -22.52
C ALA A 235 -2.62 2.49 -22.18
N THR A 236 -2.95 2.69 -20.91
CA THR A 236 -4.34 2.86 -20.48
C THR A 236 -4.92 4.22 -20.87
N LEU A 237 -4.20 5.33 -20.68
CA LEU A 237 -4.71 6.66 -21.05
C LEU A 237 -4.69 6.92 -22.55
N ALA A 238 -3.79 6.30 -23.32
CA ALA A 238 -3.77 6.47 -24.78
C ALA A 238 -4.91 5.71 -25.46
N VAL A 239 -5.22 4.50 -24.98
CA VAL A 239 -6.25 3.62 -25.55
C VAL A 239 -7.66 4.02 -25.07
N LEU A 240 -7.81 4.40 -23.81
CA LEU A 240 -9.14 4.66 -23.23
C LEU A 240 -9.56 6.13 -23.46
N THR A 241 -10.48 6.35 -24.41
CA THR A 241 -11.16 7.64 -24.57
C THR A 241 -11.84 8.05 -23.25
N PRO A 242 -11.85 9.34 -22.85
CA PRO A 242 -12.45 9.82 -21.59
C PRO A 242 -13.91 9.37 -21.33
N ARG A 243 -14.63 8.94 -22.37
CA ARG A 243 -16.01 8.43 -22.29
C ARG A 243 -16.13 7.00 -21.74
N TYR A 244 -15.11 6.15 -21.88
CA TYR A 244 -15.18 4.74 -21.47
C TYR A 244 -14.63 4.51 -20.05
N LEU A 245 -13.70 5.33 -19.59
CA LEU A 245 -13.09 5.18 -18.26
C LEU A 245 -14.10 5.21 -17.09
N PRO A 246 -15.09 6.14 -17.08
CA PRO A 246 -16.12 6.16 -16.04
C PRO A 246 -17.02 4.92 -16.05
N ARG A 247 -17.25 4.31 -17.24
CA ARG A 247 -18.06 3.09 -17.38
C ARG A 247 -17.33 1.85 -16.86
N CYS A 248 -16.02 1.75 -17.09
CA CYS A 248 -15.20 0.73 -16.43
C CYS A 248 -15.23 0.86 -14.91
N TRP A 249 -15.30 2.10 -14.40
CA TRP A 249 -15.35 2.37 -12.96
C TRP A 249 -16.71 2.10 -12.30
N GLN A 250 -17.82 2.24 -13.02
CA GLN A 250 -19.15 1.88 -12.53
C GLN A 250 -19.31 0.38 -12.23
N LYS A 251 -18.43 -0.48 -12.76
CA LYS A 251 -18.38 -1.90 -12.42
C LYS A 251 -17.77 -2.20 -11.03
N MET A 252 -17.23 -1.19 -10.32
CA MET A 252 -16.61 -1.33 -8.98
C MET A 252 -17.21 -0.33 -7.96
N PRO A 253 -18.50 -0.48 -7.57
CA PRO A 253 -19.22 0.53 -6.79
C PRO A 253 -18.70 0.73 -5.36
N GLY A 254 -18.20 -0.29 -4.66
CA GLY A 254 -17.70 -0.14 -3.29
C GLY A 254 -16.30 0.45 -3.23
N LEU A 255 -15.43 0.14 -4.19
CA LEU A 255 -14.14 0.84 -4.34
C LEU A 255 -14.39 2.33 -4.64
N MET A 256 -15.38 2.64 -5.48
CA MET A 256 -15.82 4.00 -5.78
C MET A 256 -16.41 4.71 -4.55
N ALA A 257 -17.23 4.03 -3.74
CA ALA A 257 -17.79 4.60 -2.53
C ALA A 257 -16.70 4.93 -1.49
N CYS A 258 -15.75 4.01 -1.30
CA CYS A 258 -14.61 4.21 -0.42
C CYS A 258 -13.72 5.37 -0.90
N TRP A 259 -13.37 5.40 -2.19
CA TRP A 259 -12.55 6.47 -2.76
C TRP A 259 -13.27 7.82 -2.73
N LYS A 260 -14.53 7.92 -3.16
CA LYS A 260 -15.30 9.18 -3.11
C LYS A 260 -15.43 9.71 -1.69
N ARG A 261 -15.57 8.81 -0.69
CA ARG A 261 -15.61 9.19 0.72
C ARG A 261 -14.26 9.72 1.19
N SER A 262 -13.15 9.10 0.80
CA SER A 262 -11.78 9.58 1.09
C SER A 262 -11.46 10.92 0.42
N VAL A 263 -11.83 11.10 -0.86
CA VAL A 263 -11.62 12.35 -1.59
C VAL A 263 -12.51 13.47 -1.06
N LYS A 264 -13.75 13.20 -0.63
CA LYS A 264 -14.58 14.21 0.07
C LYS A 264 -13.99 14.60 1.43
N TRP A 265 -13.26 13.71 2.07
CA TRP A 265 -12.61 13.95 3.37
C TRP A 265 -11.39 14.87 3.27
N LEU A 266 -10.60 14.75 2.18
CA LEU A 266 -9.32 15.46 1.99
C LEU A 266 -9.44 17.01 1.99
N PRO A 267 -10.30 17.65 1.18
CA PRO A 267 -10.37 19.11 1.11
C PRO A 267 -11.10 19.71 2.33
N ARG A 268 -12.09 19.02 2.91
CA ARG A 268 -12.82 19.51 4.09
C ARG A 268 -11.94 19.61 5.33
N ARG A 269 -10.93 18.73 5.48
CA ARG A 269 -10.01 18.78 6.62
C ARG A 269 -8.70 19.51 6.35
N MET A 270 -8.20 19.60 5.11
CA MET A 270 -7.03 20.45 4.81
C MET A 270 -7.31 21.93 5.14
N LEU A 271 -8.54 22.42 4.92
CA LEU A 271 -8.96 23.74 5.39
C LEU A 271 -9.02 23.80 6.93
N SER A 272 -9.48 22.75 7.61
CA SER A 272 -9.54 22.72 9.09
C SER A 272 -8.18 22.60 9.77
N TRP A 273 -7.22 21.86 9.18
CA TRP A 273 -5.87 21.64 9.69
C TRP A 273 -5.06 22.94 9.74
N ARG A 274 -5.38 23.88 8.86
CA ARG A 274 -4.85 25.26 8.88
C ARG A 274 -5.23 26.02 10.16
N TYR A 275 -6.32 25.62 10.83
CA TYR A 275 -6.78 26.21 12.10
C TYR A 275 -6.48 25.33 13.32
N THR A 276 -6.32 24.00 13.18
CA THR A 276 -6.07 23.08 14.31
C THR A 276 -4.59 22.84 14.63
N CYS A 277 -3.66 23.09 13.70
CA CYS A 277 -2.22 22.88 13.94
C CYS A 277 -1.43 24.14 14.31
N LEU A 278 -2.03 25.33 14.19
CA LEU A 278 -1.41 26.56 14.70
C LEU A 278 -1.14 26.56 16.22
N PRO A 279 -1.97 25.91 17.08
CA PRO A 279 -1.66 25.81 18.51
C PRO A 279 -0.53 24.81 18.82
N ILE A 280 -0.36 23.75 18.02
CA ILE A 280 0.64 22.69 18.26
C ILE A 280 2.07 23.20 17.97
N TRP A 281 2.24 24.07 16.99
CA TRP A 281 3.54 24.68 16.71
C TRP A 281 3.94 25.74 17.75
N ARG A 282 2.95 26.41 18.38
CA ARG A 282 3.17 27.36 19.49
C ARG A 282 3.36 26.69 20.85
N TRP A 283 3.01 25.41 20.99
CA TRP A 283 3.11 24.65 22.24
C TRP A 283 4.52 24.09 22.54
N ARG A 284 5.47 24.21 21.62
CA ARG A 284 6.85 23.72 21.83
C ARG A 284 7.77 24.70 22.60
N HIS A 285 7.27 25.87 23.02
CA HIS A 285 8.09 26.90 23.68
C HIS A 285 7.61 27.38 25.07
N ARG A 286 6.61 26.74 25.69
CA ARG A 286 6.22 27.08 27.07
C ARG A 286 5.80 25.87 27.90
N SER A 287 6.26 25.91 29.15
CA SER A 287 5.79 25.19 30.33
C SER A 287 6.11 23.70 30.50
N SER A 288 7.27 23.51 31.13
CA SER A 288 7.54 22.59 32.24
C SER A 288 6.44 22.59 33.32
N ALA A 289 5.28 22.00 33.04
CA ALA A 289 4.21 21.82 34.04
C ALA A 289 3.26 20.67 33.64
N TRP A 290 3.73 19.42 33.73
CA TRP A 290 2.87 18.23 33.81
C TRP A 290 3.48 17.22 34.79
N ARG A 291 3.66 17.68 36.04
CA ARG A 291 3.53 16.81 37.21
C ARG A 291 2.14 17.07 37.77
N LEU A 292 1.42 16.00 38.09
CA LEU A 292 0.08 15.94 38.71
C LEU A 292 -1.09 15.97 37.71
N GLY A 293 -1.86 14.89 37.68
CA GLY A 293 -3.16 14.82 37.01
C GLY A 293 -3.31 13.77 35.92
N CYS A 294 -2.89 12.52 36.16
CA CYS A 294 -3.33 11.38 35.35
C CYS A 294 -3.78 10.24 36.26
N SER A 295 -4.83 10.52 37.02
CA SER A 295 -5.65 9.55 37.71
C SER A 295 -7.09 9.94 37.47
N THR A 296 -7.93 8.95 37.18
CA THR A 296 -9.37 9.01 36.86
C THR A 296 -9.74 9.17 35.38
N ILE A 297 -10.64 8.27 34.94
CA ILE A 297 -11.25 8.08 33.61
C ILE A 297 -10.44 7.15 32.69
N TRP A 298 -10.76 5.87 32.45
CA TRP A 298 -11.85 4.99 32.88
C TRP A 298 -11.36 3.55 32.63
N PRO A 299 -11.50 2.62 33.59
CA PRO A 299 -11.26 1.19 33.40
C PRO A 299 -12.56 0.51 32.92
N ILE A 300 -12.47 -0.54 32.07
CA ILE A 300 -13.36 -1.71 32.07
C ILE A 300 -12.84 -2.71 31.01
N CYS A 301 -12.64 -3.95 31.47
CA CYS A 301 -12.43 -5.19 30.73
C CYS A 301 -11.12 -5.39 29.95
N PHE A 302 -10.06 -5.83 30.65
CA PHE A 302 -9.44 -7.13 30.38
C PHE A 302 -8.71 -7.60 31.65
N ASN A 303 -9.43 -8.37 32.47
CA ASN A 303 -8.89 -9.08 33.63
C ASN A 303 -8.71 -10.55 33.20
N ALA A 304 -7.48 -10.95 32.91
CA ALA A 304 -7.04 -12.33 33.01
C ALA A 304 -5.64 -12.28 33.62
N ARG A 305 -5.56 -12.67 34.90
CA ARG A 305 -4.36 -12.65 35.73
C ARG A 305 -3.30 -13.62 35.21
N THR A 306 -2.07 -13.11 35.23
CA THR A 306 -0.78 -13.75 35.54
C THR A 306 -0.91 -14.87 36.60
N ALA A 307 -0.31 -16.06 36.49
CA ALA A 307 1.10 -16.46 36.73
C ALA A 307 1.09 -17.92 37.29
N PRO A 308 2.21 -18.68 37.49
CA PRO A 308 3.61 -18.26 37.53
C PRO A 308 4.61 -19.14 36.75
N GLN A 309 5.84 -18.62 36.73
CA GLN A 309 7.09 -19.30 36.37
C GLN A 309 7.53 -20.30 37.45
N ASP A 310 8.17 -21.38 37.01
CA ASP A 310 9.32 -22.12 37.58
C ASP A 310 9.69 -23.13 36.45
N GLY A 311 10.91 -23.43 36.01
CA GLY A 311 12.24 -23.54 36.62
C GLY A 311 12.86 -24.85 36.07
N TYR A 312 14.17 -24.85 35.78
CA TYR A 312 15.07 -26.00 35.49
C TYR A 312 15.41 -26.46 34.04
N ARG A 313 16.67 -26.14 33.67
CA ARG A 313 17.80 -26.99 33.19
C ARG A 313 17.57 -28.26 32.36
N ALA A 314 18.38 -28.32 31.28
CA ALA A 314 19.19 -29.44 30.76
C ALA A 314 18.48 -30.77 30.42
N VAL A 315 18.39 -31.09 29.12
CA VAL A 315 19.23 -32.03 28.32
C VAL A 315 18.86 -31.82 26.85
#